data_AF-X1SIQ2-F1
#
_entry.id   AF-X1SIQ2-F1
#
_cell.length_a   1.000
_cell.length_b   1.000
_cell.length_c   1.000
_cell.angle_alpha   90.00
_cell.angle_beta   90.00
_cell.angle_gamma   90.00
#
_symmetry.space_group_name_H-M   'P 1'
#
loop_
_entity.id
_entity.type
_entity.pdbx_description
1 polymer ?
#
loop_
_entity_poly.entity_id
_entity_poly.type
_entity_poly.pdbx_seq_one_letter_code
_entity_poly.pdbx_strand_id
1 'polypeptide(L)'
;MIAKQVNLQEQNQWEAEPDEELTIPEVYISQLKYEIVVLDQKKEFTFRCSEYKWYAFAWRFANVIIDTSKLNPKGEVELKRVTYHPEIVLVNVPFMAIPAPEKLIPEEAD
;
A
#
# COMPACT_ATOMS: atom_id res chain seq x y z
N MET A 1 -21.38 -14.74 9.14
CA MET A 1 -20.14 -14.55 8.36
C MET A 1 -18.99 -14.82 9.30
N ILE A 2 -18.16 -15.84 9.04
CA ILE A 2 -17.03 -16.20 9.90
C ILE A 2 -15.88 -15.30 9.50
N ALA A 3 -15.52 -14.34 10.37
CA ALA A 3 -14.33 -13.53 10.19
C ALA A 3 -13.12 -14.49 10.21
N LYS A 4 -12.51 -14.69 9.04
CA LYS A 4 -11.30 -15.50 8.90
C LYS A 4 -10.22 -14.81 9.73
N GLN A 5 -9.71 -15.48 10.76
CA GLN A 5 -8.65 -14.93 11.59
C GLN A 5 -7.40 -14.82 10.71
N VAL A 6 -7.08 -13.60 10.32
CA VAL A 6 -5.97 -13.34 9.40
C VAL A 6 -4.67 -13.29 10.19
N ASN A 7 -3.72 -14.15 9.83
CA ASN A 7 -2.39 -14.17 10.44
C ASN A 7 -1.53 -13.04 9.83
N LEU A 8 -1.20 -12.02 10.63
CA LEU A 8 -0.43 -10.85 10.20
C LEU A 8 1.08 -11.10 10.07
N GLN A 9 1.57 -12.25 10.57
CA GLN A 9 3.01 -12.60 10.56
C GLN A 9 3.43 -13.39 9.32
N GLU A 10 2.48 -14.02 8.61
CA GLU A 10 2.75 -14.61 7.30
C GLU A 10 2.75 -13.49 6.25
N GLN A 11 3.72 -13.51 5.35
CA GLN A 11 3.87 -12.49 4.31
C GLN A 11 2.71 -12.64 3.32
N ASN A 12 1.60 -11.96 3.61
CA ASN A 12 0.36 -12.12 2.86
C ASN A 12 0.53 -11.50 1.47
N GLN A 13 0.58 -12.36 0.47
CA GLN A 13 0.50 -11.99 -0.94
C GLN A 13 -0.87 -12.43 -1.45
N TRP A 14 -1.59 -11.50 -2.07
CA TRP A 14 -2.81 -11.81 -2.81
C TRP A 14 -2.54 -11.60 -4.29
N GLU A 15 -2.88 -12.61 -5.07
CA GLU A 15 -2.78 -12.62 -6.52
C GLU A 15 -4.15 -13.00 -7.05
N ALA A 16 -4.63 -12.28 -8.05
CA ALA A 16 -5.89 -12.54 -8.71
C ALA A 16 -5.61 -13.07 -10.12
N GLU A 17 -6.39 -14.05 -10.54
CA GLU A 17 -6.42 -14.45 -11.94
C GLU A 17 -6.98 -13.31 -12.82
N PRO A 18 -6.74 -13.31 -14.15
CA PRO A 18 -7.11 -12.21 -15.04
C PRO A 18 -8.60 -11.82 -15.04
N ASP A 19 -9.48 -12.72 -14.58
CA ASP A 19 -10.93 -12.56 -14.52
C ASP A 19 -11.46 -12.56 -13.08
N GLU A 20 -10.58 -12.52 -12.08
CA GLU A 20 -10.93 -12.56 -10.66
C GLU A 20 -10.76 -11.18 -10.00
N GLU A 21 -11.73 -10.78 -9.18
CA GLU A 21 -11.62 -9.55 -8.40
C GLU A 21 -10.71 -9.80 -7.19
N LEU A 22 -9.58 -9.09 -7.12
CA LEU A 22 -8.61 -9.22 -6.04
C LEU A 22 -9.23 -8.78 -4.69
N THR A 23 -9.67 -9.77 -3.91
CA THR A 23 -10.30 -9.50 -2.62
C THR A 23 -9.26 -9.50 -1.49
N ILE A 24 -8.86 -8.30 -1.06
CA ILE A 24 -7.98 -8.13 0.10
C ILE A 24 -8.85 -7.90 1.35
N PRO A 25 -8.54 -8.52 2.51
CA PRO A 25 -9.29 -8.28 3.73
C PRO A 25 -9.28 -6.80 4.11
N GLU A 26 -10.46 -6.26 4.42
CA GLU A 26 -10.69 -4.83 4.71
C GLU A 26 -9.75 -4.28 5.78
N VAL A 27 -9.41 -5.08 6.81
CA VAL A 27 -8.48 -4.72 7.89
C VAL A 27 -7.11 -4.23 7.39
N TYR A 28 -6.66 -4.71 6.22
CA TYR A 28 -5.39 -4.27 5.64
C TYR A 28 -5.49 -2.92 4.94
N ILE A 29 -6.66 -2.61 4.40
CA ILE A 29 -6.92 -1.41 3.61
C ILE A 29 -7.35 -0.27 4.53
N SER A 30 -8.29 -0.52 5.45
CA SER A 30 -8.89 0.51 6.32
C SER A 30 -7.90 1.21 7.25
N GLN A 31 -6.73 0.59 7.51
CA GLN A 31 -5.66 1.16 8.32
C GLN A 31 -4.67 2.01 7.52
N LEU A 32 -4.74 1.99 6.19
CA LEU A 32 -3.86 2.76 5.32
C LEU A 32 -4.22 4.24 5.42
N LYS A 33 -3.20 5.08 5.55
CA LYS A 33 -3.35 6.53 5.75
C LYS A 33 -2.55 7.36 4.77
N TYR A 34 -1.55 6.74 4.14
CA TYR A 34 -0.61 7.43 3.28
C TYR A 34 -0.36 6.61 2.02
N GLU A 35 -0.32 7.29 0.90
CA GLU A 35 0.29 6.82 -0.33
C GLU A 35 1.69 7.41 -0.45
N ILE A 36 2.68 6.57 -0.64
CA ILE A 36 4.09 6.92 -0.73
C ILE A 36 4.54 6.71 -2.17
N VAL A 37 4.92 7.81 -2.82
CA VAL A 37 5.51 7.80 -4.15
C VAL A 37 7.01 7.94 -4.00
N VAL A 38 7.75 6.89 -4.33
CA VAL A 38 9.20 6.88 -4.24
C VAL A 38 9.79 7.22 -5.60
N LEU A 39 10.65 8.24 -5.59
CA LEU A 39 11.27 8.79 -6.78
C LEU A 39 12.71 8.28 -6.84
N ASP A 40 12.93 7.20 -7.58
CA ASP A 40 14.29 6.76 -7.92
C ASP A 40 14.58 7.04 -9.41
N GLN A 41 15.83 7.36 -9.74
CA GLN A 41 16.26 7.80 -11.07
C GLN A 41 15.97 6.79 -12.19
N LYS A 42 15.69 5.54 -11.83
CA LYS A 42 15.44 4.44 -12.77
C LYS A 42 14.01 3.91 -12.72
N LYS A 43 13.29 4.09 -11.61
CA LYS A 43 11.94 3.55 -11.40
C LYS A 43 11.17 4.41 -10.40
N GLU A 44 9.96 4.76 -10.78
CA GLU A 44 8.95 5.24 -9.84
C GLU A 44 8.24 4.02 -9.26
N PHE A 45 8.09 3.98 -7.94
CA PHE A 45 7.26 2.97 -7.29
C PHE A 45 6.37 3.61 -6.24
N THR A 46 5.14 3.11 -6.17
CA THR A 46 4.13 3.62 -5.24
C THR A 46 3.69 2.51 -4.31
N PHE A 47 3.48 2.83 -3.05
CA PHE A 47 2.88 1.93 -2.08
C PHE A 47 2.03 2.69 -1.08
N ARG A 48 1.08 2.01 -0.46
CA ARG A 48 0.27 2.59 0.62
C ARG A 48 0.74 2.06 1.97
N CYS A 49 0.70 2.88 3.01
CA CYS A 49 1.08 2.48 4.36
C CYS A 49 0.19 3.11 5.43
N SER A 50 0.18 2.51 6.61
CA SER A 50 -0.55 3.02 7.77
C SER A 50 0.19 4.15 8.49
N GLU A 51 1.51 4.04 8.60
CA GLU A 51 2.37 4.99 9.29
C GLU A 51 3.78 4.97 8.69
N TYR A 52 4.51 6.06 8.91
CA TYR A 52 5.92 6.14 8.57
C TYR A 52 6.68 6.95 9.62
N LYS A 53 7.93 6.54 9.89
CA LYS A 53 8.80 7.19 10.89
C LYS A 53 10.25 7.18 10.46
N TRP A 54 10.98 8.22 10.83
CA TRP A 54 12.44 8.27 10.65
C TRP A 54 13.13 7.59 11.84
N TYR A 55 13.97 6.59 11.56
CA TYR A 55 14.74 5.89 12.58
C TYR A 55 16.05 5.34 12.00
N ALA A 56 17.17 5.52 12.71
CA ALA A 56 18.48 4.99 12.35
C ALA A 56 18.90 5.27 10.89
N PHE A 57 18.78 6.53 10.45
CA PHE A 57 19.12 6.98 9.09
C PHE A 57 18.25 6.39 7.96
N ALA A 58 17.07 5.88 8.30
CA ALA A 58 16.14 5.31 7.32
C ALA A 58 14.69 5.70 7.64
N TRP A 59 13.88 5.76 6.59
CA TRP A 59 12.43 5.84 6.73
C TRP A 59 11.86 4.44 6.84
N ARG A 60 11.08 4.20 7.89
CA ARG A 60 10.37 2.94 8.11
C ARG A 60 8.89 3.17 7.91
N PHE A 61 8.25 2.28 7.18
CA PHE A 61 6.84 2.31 6.83
C PHE A 61 6.20 1.03 7.34
N ALA A 62 5.07 1.14 8.06
CA ALA A 62 4.39 -0.02 8.63
C ALA A 62 3.07 -0.33 7.93
N ASN A 63 2.73 -1.62 7.90
CA ASN A 63 1.55 -2.16 7.21
C ASN A 63 1.47 -1.67 5.76
N VAL A 64 2.48 -2.03 4.99
CA VAL A 64 2.64 -1.56 3.63
C VAL A 64 1.92 -2.48 2.66
N ILE A 65 1.16 -1.88 1.75
CA ILE A 65 0.56 -2.55 0.60
C ILE A 65 1.21 -2.00 -0.67
N ILE A 66 1.83 -2.89 -1.43
CA ILE A 66 2.36 -2.58 -2.76
C ILE A 66 1.39 -3.11 -3.80
N ASP A 67 0.85 -2.21 -4.62
CA ASP A 67 0.09 -2.56 -5.80
C ASP A 67 1.06 -2.62 -7.00
N THR A 68 1.22 -3.81 -7.57
CA THR A 68 2.10 -4.02 -8.75
C THR A 68 1.31 -4.20 -10.04
N SER A 69 0.03 -3.85 -10.01
CA SER A 69 -0.88 -3.93 -11.14
C SER A 69 -0.38 -3.08 -12.30
N LYS A 70 -0.41 -3.66 -13.50
CA LYS A 70 0.07 -3.02 -14.72
C LYS A 70 -1.11 -2.56 -15.56
N LEU A 71 -0.93 -1.41 -16.21
CA LEU A 71 -1.80 -1.02 -17.31
C LEU A 71 -1.66 -2.04 -18.44
N ASN A 72 -2.78 -2.57 -18.92
CA ASN A 72 -2.80 -3.38 -20.12
C ASN A 72 -2.58 -2.47 -21.35
N PRO A 73 -2.30 -3.03 -22.55
CA PRO A 73 -2.10 -2.24 -23.78
C PRO A 73 -3.30 -1.39 -24.20
N LYS A 74 -4.48 -1.58 -23.59
CA LYS A 74 -5.68 -0.78 -23.80
C LYS A 74 -5.80 0.40 -22.83
N GLY A 75 -4.87 0.51 -21.87
CA GLY A 75 -4.87 1.55 -20.84
C GLY A 75 -5.77 1.25 -19.64
N GLU A 76 -6.24 0.01 -19.48
CA GLU A 76 -7.03 -0.42 -18.32
C GLU A 76 -6.10 -0.99 -17.23
N VAL A 77 -6.41 -0.72 -15.96
CA VAL A 77 -5.65 -1.25 -14.82
C VAL A 77 -6.12 -2.67 -14.53
N GLU A 78 -5.29 -3.67 -14.79
CA GLU A 78 -5.56 -5.06 -14.39
C GLU A 78 -4.96 -5.30 -12.99
N LEU A 79 -5.82 -5.38 -11.97
CA LEU A 79 -5.48 -5.63 -10.56
C LEU A 79 -4.95 -7.06 -10.36
N LYS A 80 -3.68 -7.32 -10.70
CA LYS A 80 -3.14 -8.69 -10.71
C LYS A 80 -2.47 -9.12 -9.41
N ARG A 81 -1.78 -8.22 -8.73
CA ARG A 81 -0.97 -8.59 -7.56
C ARG A 81 -0.81 -7.46 -6.57
N VAL A 82 -1.25 -7.74 -5.35
CA VAL A 82 -1.05 -6.89 -4.19
C VAL A 82 -0.30 -7.66 -3.12
N THR A 83 0.77 -7.04 -2.63
CA THR A 83 1.64 -7.68 -1.62
C THR A 83 1.59 -6.86 -0.34
N TYR A 84 1.33 -7.51 0.79
CA TYR A 84 1.47 -6.92 2.11
C TYR A 84 2.85 -7.16 2.69
N HIS A 85 3.41 -6.10 3.24
CA HIS A 85 4.66 -6.10 3.97
C HIS A 85 4.44 -5.48 5.36
N PRO A 86 4.82 -6.16 6.45
CA PRO A 86 4.64 -5.61 7.79
C PRO A 86 5.50 -4.36 8.01
N GLU A 87 6.71 -4.32 7.44
CA GLU A 87 7.59 -3.15 7.45
C GLU A 87 8.35 -3.03 6.11
N ILE A 88 8.46 -1.81 5.57
CA ILE A 88 9.41 -1.45 4.51
C ILE A 88 10.36 -0.39 5.03
N VAL A 89 11.63 -0.48 4.64
CA VAL A 89 12.67 0.49 5.02
C VAL A 89 13.28 1.11 3.77
N LEU A 90 13.28 2.43 3.70
CA LEU A 90 13.94 3.20 2.65
C LEU A 90 15.15 3.93 3.21
N VAL A 91 16.30 3.75 2.55
CA VAL A 91 17.59 4.32 2.94
C VAL A 91 18.05 5.25 1.83
N ASN A 92 18.21 6.55 2.14
CA ASN A 92 18.71 7.56 1.21
C ASN A 92 17.90 7.71 -0.09
N VAL A 93 16.59 7.41 -0.06
CA VAL A 93 15.71 7.58 -1.24
C VAL A 93 14.71 8.71 -0.98
N PRO A 94 14.57 9.70 -1.88
CA PRO A 94 13.54 10.71 -1.77
C PRO A 94 12.16 10.10 -2.06
N PHE A 95 11.15 10.56 -1.33
CA PHE A 95 9.76 10.17 -1.55
C PHE A 95 8.82 11.33 -1.28
N MET A 96 7.61 11.23 -1.81
CA MET A 96 6.48 12.08 -1.50
C MET A 96 5.43 11.27 -0.75
N ALA A 97 4.85 11.83 0.32
CA ALA A 97 3.75 11.22 1.05
C ALA A 97 2.47 12.00 0.80
N ILE A 98 1.46 11.31 0.29
CA ILE A 98 0.13 11.83 -0.03
C ILE A 98 -0.85 11.22 0.97
N PRO A 99 -1.72 11.99 1.64
CA PRO A 99 -2.75 11.40 2.50
C PRO A 99 -3.70 10.54 1.66
N ALA A 100 -3.93 9.30 2.09
CA ALA A 100 -4.87 8.40 1.44
C ALA A 100 -6.32 8.92 1.62
N PRO A 101 -7.19 8.78 0.61
CA PRO A 101 -8.56 9.31 0.62
C PRO A 101 -9.46 8.73 1.72
N GLU A 102 -9.06 7.62 2.36
CA GLU A 102 -9.78 6.98 3.47
C GLU A 102 -9.67 7.75 4.78
N LYS A 103 -8.75 8.73 4.86
CA LYS A 103 -8.69 9.66 5.98
C LYS A 103 -9.80 10.69 5.77
N LEU A 104 -10.96 10.45 6.41
CA LEU A 104 -11.97 11.48 6.64
C LEU A 104 -11.26 12.71 7.20
N ILE A 105 -11.13 13.74 6.37
CA ILE A 105 -10.71 15.07 6.83
C ILE A 105 -11.84 15.48 7.78
N PRO A 106 -11.58 15.76 9.07
CA PRO A 106 -12.59 16.48 9.84
C PRO A 106 -12.77 17.80 9.11
N GLU A 107 -13.95 18.01 8.51
CA GLU A 107 -14.37 19.33 8.04
C GLU A 107 -13.96 20.33 9.11
N GLU A 108 -13.15 21.32 8.72
CA GLU A 108 -12.99 22.54 9.48
C GLU A 108 -14.40 23.06 9.75
N ALA A 109 -14.86 22.86 10.98
CA ALA A 109 -16.06 23.50 11.48
C ALA A 109 -15.81 25.01 11.45
N ASP A 110 -16.60 25.66 10.60
CA ASP A 110 -16.81 27.10 10.40
C ASP A 110 -16.48 28.00 11.60
#